data_AF-A0A8H7IWE1-F1
#
_entry.id   AF-A0A8H7IWE1-F1
#
_cell.length_a   1.000
_cell.length_b   1.000
_cell.length_c   1.000
_cell.angle_alpha   90.00
_cell.angle_beta   90.00
_cell.angle_gamma   90.00
#
_symmetry.space_group_name_H-M   'P 1'
#
loop_
_entity.id
_entity.type
_entity.pdbx_description
1 polymer ?
#
loop_
_entity_poly.entity_id
_entity_poly.type
_entity_poly.pdbx_seq_one_letter_code
_entity_poly.pdbx_strand_id
1 'polypeptide(L)'
;MVRSLPFVLGCTAVASAHSWLGCTDQDNKQILEWMKGNATEYKGPGDLFVDTFAPGLAVFCKGWPRAKHNPGNWIDESSNYLWDIAAQSAKGDTHACHPSQRTPTYFTSENADMATTTPGGSIKLMFGGNGHSRGANVDGGNPGTVAVYWKGGKEKEIEDIKELNKENRLKEIGFAEEAFVWPEDKNVKTPDQGMLDKGNWMTVEMPKDMEKGRHMFVWAWEYGGKPRWSTCFDVMIK
;
A
#
# COMPACT_ATOMS: atom_id res chain seq x y z
N MET A 1 34.92 -44.41 14.85
CA MET A 1 33.66 -44.22 14.12
C MET A 1 33.02 -42.92 14.58
N VAL A 2 33.20 -41.84 13.83
CA VAL A 2 32.59 -40.54 14.14
C VAL A 2 31.27 -40.48 13.40
N ARG A 3 30.15 -40.50 14.13
CA ARG A 3 28.80 -40.34 13.57
C ARG A 3 28.63 -38.88 13.15
N SER A 4 28.63 -38.64 11.85
CA SER A 4 28.20 -37.38 11.24
C SER A 4 26.70 -37.19 11.48
N LEU A 5 26.32 -36.14 12.22
CA LEU A 5 24.94 -35.68 12.29
C LEU A 5 24.53 -35.12 10.91
N PRO A 6 23.29 -35.39 10.45
CA PRO A 6 22.78 -34.75 9.26
C PRO A 6 22.52 -33.26 9.58
N PHE A 7 23.20 -32.38 8.84
CA PHE A 7 22.87 -30.98 8.79
C PHE A 7 21.49 -30.88 8.11
N VAL A 8 20.43 -30.77 8.91
CA VAL A 8 19.11 -30.43 8.40
C VAL A 8 19.22 -28.98 7.94
N LEU A 9 19.37 -28.77 6.63
CA LEU A 9 19.13 -27.50 5.99
C LEU A 9 17.65 -27.19 6.22
N GLY A 10 17.34 -26.50 7.31
CA GLY A 10 16.03 -25.93 7.53
C GLY A 10 15.81 -24.88 6.44
N CYS A 11 15.06 -25.25 5.40
CA CYS A 11 14.41 -24.27 4.53
C CYS A 11 13.41 -23.50 5.39
N THR A 12 13.87 -22.46 6.07
CA THR A 12 12.99 -21.42 6.57
C THR A 12 12.31 -20.85 5.33
N ALA A 13 11.03 -21.17 5.15
CA ALA A 13 10.19 -20.51 4.18
C ALA A 13 10.26 -19.02 4.50
N VAL A 14 11.04 -18.28 3.72
CA VAL A 14 11.05 -16.83 3.77
C VAL A 14 9.63 -16.46 3.33
N ALA A 15 8.78 -16.04 4.26
CA ALA A 15 7.48 -15.50 3.91
C ALA A 15 7.76 -14.33 2.97
N SER A 16 7.52 -14.53 1.67
CA SER A 16 7.91 -13.54 0.66
C SER A 16 7.31 -12.20 1.04
N ALA A 17 8.15 -11.19 1.24
CA ALA A 17 7.73 -9.81 1.44
C ALA A 17 6.71 -9.43 0.38
N HIS A 18 5.52 -8.99 0.77
CA HIS A 18 4.55 -8.50 -0.20
C HIS A 18 3.69 -7.38 0.36
N SER A 19 3.33 -6.42 -0.49
CA SER A 19 2.54 -5.25 -0.10
C SER A 19 1.60 -4.86 -1.25
N TRP A 20 0.48 -4.26 -0.89
CA TRP A 20 -0.52 -3.77 -1.83
C TRP A 20 -1.21 -2.54 -1.25
N LEU A 21 -1.85 -1.77 -2.15
CA LEU A 21 -2.65 -0.63 -1.77
C LEU A 21 -4.05 -1.10 -1.32
N GLY A 22 -4.41 -0.76 -0.09
CA GLY A 22 -5.69 -1.12 0.54
C GLY A 22 -6.76 -0.07 0.38
N CYS A 23 -6.40 1.21 0.47
CA CYS A 23 -7.31 2.32 0.30
C CYS A 23 -6.64 3.42 -0.53
N THR A 24 -7.39 4.08 -1.40
CA THR A 24 -6.90 5.20 -2.23
C THR A 24 -7.31 6.56 -1.69
N ASP A 25 -8.24 6.63 -0.74
CA ASP A 25 -8.54 7.87 -0.01
C ASP A 25 -9.02 7.61 1.42
N GLN A 26 -8.09 7.46 2.37
CA GLN A 26 -8.43 7.24 3.78
C GLN A 26 -8.77 8.56 4.50
N ASP A 27 -9.89 8.57 5.21
CA ASP A 27 -10.22 9.60 6.18
C ASP A 27 -9.50 9.37 7.53
N ASN A 28 -8.29 9.94 7.64
CA ASN A 28 -7.52 9.85 8.88
C ASN A 28 -8.13 10.63 10.06
N LYS A 29 -9.11 11.53 9.84
CA LYS A 29 -9.70 12.26 10.98
C LYS A 29 -10.53 11.31 11.85
N GLN A 30 -11.29 10.42 11.22
CA GLN A 30 -12.18 9.51 11.93
C GLN A 30 -11.42 8.39 12.65
N ILE A 31 -10.37 7.84 12.02
CA ILE A 31 -9.55 6.82 12.68
C ILE A 31 -8.82 7.39 13.90
N LEU A 32 -8.32 8.63 13.83
CA LEU A 32 -7.69 9.28 14.99
C LEU A 32 -8.68 9.50 16.14
N GLU A 33 -9.91 9.92 15.86
CA GLU A 33 -10.95 10.05 16.89
C GLU A 33 -11.34 8.69 17.48
N TRP A 34 -11.46 7.64 16.65
CA TRP A 34 -11.66 6.27 17.14
C TRP A 34 -10.52 5.81 18.04
N MET A 35 -9.26 6.05 17.65
CA MET A 35 -8.07 5.70 18.43
C MET A 35 -8.04 6.45 19.77
N LYS A 36 -8.44 7.73 19.80
CA LYS A 36 -8.57 8.52 21.04
C LYS A 36 -9.64 7.95 21.97
N GLY A 37 -10.81 7.60 21.43
CA GLY A 37 -11.91 7.02 22.21
C GLY A 37 -11.57 5.68 22.84
N ASN A 38 -10.72 4.89 22.18
CA ASN A 38 -10.28 3.58 22.68
C ASN A 38 -9.01 3.67 23.55
N ALA A 39 -8.33 4.82 23.63
CA ALA A 39 -7.06 5.00 24.34
C ALA A 39 -7.13 4.70 25.85
N THR A 40 -8.32 4.67 26.45
CA THR A 40 -8.47 4.28 27.87
C THR A 40 -8.21 2.79 28.13
N GLU A 41 -8.35 1.95 27.10
CA GLU A 41 -8.10 0.50 27.17
C GLU A 41 -6.63 0.14 26.87
N TYR A 42 -5.91 0.98 26.12
CA TYR A 42 -4.54 0.75 25.65
C TYR A 42 -3.57 1.75 26.31
N LYS A 43 -2.81 1.30 27.32
CA LYS A 43 -2.16 2.18 28.31
C LYS A 43 -0.70 2.52 28.00
N GLY A 44 -0.03 1.74 27.16
CA GLY A 44 1.36 1.92 26.73
C GLY A 44 1.50 2.24 25.24
N PRO A 45 2.59 2.92 24.81
CA PRO A 45 2.95 3.07 23.41
C PRO A 45 2.99 1.70 22.71
N GLY A 46 2.21 1.54 21.64
CA GLY A 46 2.15 0.29 20.88
C GLY A 46 1.09 -0.72 21.32
N ASP A 47 0.41 -0.49 22.45
CA ASP A 47 -0.66 -1.37 22.97
C ASP A 47 -1.85 -1.45 22.01
N LEU A 48 -2.19 -0.34 21.34
CA LEU A 48 -3.28 -0.32 20.36
C LEU A 48 -2.79 -0.91 19.04
N PHE A 49 -3.36 -2.04 18.64
CA PHE A 49 -3.12 -2.66 17.33
C PHE A 49 -4.25 -2.31 16.35
N VAL A 50 -3.97 -1.40 15.40
CA VAL A 50 -4.91 -1.02 14.34
C VAL A 50 -4.55 -1.76 13.07
N ASP A 51 -5.09 -2.96 12.85
CA ASP A 51 -4.92 -3.62 11.55
C ASP A 51 -5.68 -2.82 10.49
N THR A 52 -4.97 -2.03 9.69
CA THR A 52 -5.57 -1.17 8.65
C THR A 52 -6.42 -1.91 7.63
N PHE A 53 -6.26 -3.24 7.48
CA PHE A 53 -7.08 -4.06 6.60
C PHE A 53 -8.21 -4.79 7.33
N ALA A 54 -8.36 -4.57 8.64
CA ALA A 54 -9.49 -5.09 9.38
C ALA A 54 -10.79 -4.58 8.76
N PRO A 55 -11.80 -5.45 8.55
CA PRO A 55 -13.08 -5.07 7.97
C PRO A 55 -13.75 -3.87 8.67
N GLY A 56 -13.51 -3.70 9.97
CA GLY A 56 -14.04 -2.57 10.76
C GLY A 56 -13.44 -1.20 10.42
N LEU A 57 -12.30 -1.13 9.72
CA LEU A 57 -11.65 0.12 9.32
C LEU A 57 -11.92 0.49 7.85
N ALA A 58 -12.48 -0.43 7.07
CA ALA A 58 -12.92 -0.20 5.69
C ALA A 58 -13.89 0.98 5.57
N VAL A 59 -14.68 1.25 6.62
CA VAL A 59 -15.64 2.37 6.69
C VAL A 59 -15.00 3.75 6.58
N PHE A 60 -13.69 3.86 6.84
CA PHE A 60 -12.94 5.11 6.75
C PHE A 60 -12.32 5.33 5.37
N CYS A 61 -12.46 4.36 4.46
CA CYS A 61 -11.94 4.43 3.11
C CYS A 61 -12.98 5.03 2.16
N LYS A 62 -12.63 6.12 1.48
CA LYS A 62 -13.47 6.88 0.55
C LYS A 62 -13.12 6.66 -0.92
N GLY A 63 -12.16 5.79 -1.18
CA GLY A 63 -11.75 5.44 -2.52
C GLY A 63 -10.99 4.13 -2.49
N TRP A 64 -11.22 3.29 -3.48
CA TRP A 64 -10.63 1.97 -3.56
C TRP A 64 -9.76 1.86 -4.82
N PRO A 65 -8.79 0.93 -4.86
CA PRO A 65 -8.09 0.61 -6.08
C PRO A 65 -8.97 -0.30 -6.97
N ARG A 66 -8.62 -0.44 -8.25
CA ARG A 66 -9.47 -1.11 -9.26
C ARG A 66 -9.80 -2.54 -8.85
N ALA A 67 -11.00 -3.01 -9.17
CA ALA A 67 -11.45 -4.38 -8.94
C ALA A 67 -11.32 -4.88 -7.48
N LYS A 68 -11.33 -3.95 -6.50
CA LYS A 68 -11.36 -4.30 -5.08
C LYS A 68 -12.80 -4.36 -4.57
N HIS A 69 -13.11 -5.41 -3.83
CA HIS A 69 -14.42 -5.62 -3.19
C HIS A 69 -14.47 -4.97 -1.80
N ASN A 70 -15.69 -4.65 -1.32
CA ASN A 70 -15.91 -4.12 0.03
C ASN A 70 -17.25 -4.60 0.65
N PRO A 71 -17.24 -5.35 1.78
CA PRO A 71 -16.07 -5.78 2.54
C PRO A 71 -15.22 -6.78 1.77
N GLY A 72 -13.90 -6.59 1.79
CA GLY A 72 -12.96 -7.51 1.19
C GLY A 72 -12.61 -8.69 2.11
N ASN A 73 -12.19 -9.81 1.51
CA ASN A 73 -11.53 -10.89 2.23
C ASN A 73 -10.02 -10.75 2.07
N TRP A 74 -9.32 -10.40 3.15
CA TRP A 74 -7.88 -10.15 3.11
C TRP A 74 -7.06 -11.36 2.59
N ILE A 75 -7.53 -12.60 2.80
CA ILE A 75 -6.87 -13.81 2.27
C ILE A 75 -6.94 -13.82 0.75
N ASP A 76 -8.13 -13.55 0.21
CA ASP A 76 -8.35 -13.50 -1.23
C ASP A 76 -7.62 -12.31 -1.85
N GLU A 77 -7.54 -11.18 -1.15
CA GLU A 77 -6.78 -10.01 -1.60
C GLU A 77 -5.29 -10.30 -1.69
N SER A 78 -4.72 -10.95 -0.66
CA SER A 78 -3.31 -11.32 -0.64
C SER A 78 -2.92 -12.32 -1.75
N SER A 79 -3.91 -13.01 -2.33
CA SER A 79 -3.69 -14.01 -3.37
C SER A 79 -4.08 -13.53 -4.78
N ASN A 80 -5.09 -12.65 -4.90
CA ASN A 80 -5.72 -12.27 -6.17
C ASN A 80 -5.59 -10.79 -6.52
N TYR A 81 -5.19 -9.95 -5.58
CA TYR A 81 -5.07 -8.51 -5.78
C TYR A 81 -3.62 -8.04 -5.93
N LEU A 82 -2.74 -8.83 -5.36
CA LEU A 82 -1.32 -8.60 -5.24
C LEU A 82 -0.59 -8.92 -6.56
N TRP A 83 0.23 -7.97 -7.03
CA TRP A 83 0.95 -8.10 -8.29
C TRP A 83 2.47 -8.10 -8.08
N ASP A 84 3.09 -9.29 -8.15
CA ASP A 84 4.54 -9.43 -8.10
C ASP A 84 5.14 -9.13 -9.47
N ILE A 85 5.57 -7.89 -9.69
CA ILE A 85 6.12 -7.43 -10.97
C ILE A 85 7.26 -8.35 -11.43
N ALA A 86 8.16 -8.72 -10.53
CA ALA A 86 9.35 -9.49 -10.88
C ALA A 86 9.02 -10.96 -11.15
N ALA A 87 8.14 -11.58 -10.36
CA ALA A 87 7.73 -12.97 -10.60
C ALA A 87 6.90 -13.10 -11.89
N GLN A 88 6.10 -12.09 -12.25
CA GLN A 88 5.30 -12.11 -13.48
C GLN A 88 6.13 -11.74 -14.71
N SER A 89 7.11 -10.84 -14.57
CA SER A 89 8.12 -10.57 -15.61
C SER A 89 8.91 -11.83 -15.97
N ALA A 90 9.28 -12.66 -14.98
CA ALA A 90 9.94 -13.94 -15.23
C ALA A 90 9.08 -14.93 -16.03
N LYS A 91 7.75 -14.74 -16.05
CA LYS A 91 6.79 -15.50 -16.86
C LYS A 91 6.45 -14.82 -18.19
N GLY A 92 7.08 -13.68 -18.50
CA GLY A 92 6.88 -12.93 -19.73
C GLY A 92 5.76 -11.89 -19.70
N ASP A 93 5.14 -11.62 -18.55
CA ASP A 93 4.16 -10.54 -18.43
C ASP A 93 4.86 -9.18 -18.27
N THR A 94 4.50 -8.21 -19.11
CA THR A 94 5.08 -6.86 -19.10
C THR A 94 4.21 -5.83 -18.41
N HIS A 95 3.02 -6.18 -17.93
CA HIS A 95 2.04 -5.20 -17.46
C HIS A 95 2.34 -4.70 -16.05
N ALA A 96 2.12 -3.41 -15.83
CA ALA A 96 2.25 -2.77 -14.52
C ALA A 96 1.12 -3.15 -13.55
N CYS A 97 -0.02 -3.61 -14.07
CA CYS A 97 -1.22 -3.93 -13.29
C CYS A 97 -1.54 -5.42 -13.30
N HIS A 98 -2.07 -5.91 -12.18
CA HIS A 98 -2.73 -7.21 -12.12
C HIS A 98 -3.79 -7.33 -13.23
N PRO A 99 -3.98 -8.50 -13.88
CA PRO A 99 -4.98 -8.69 -14.94
C PRO A 99 -6.37 -8.13 -14.63
N SER A 100 -6.87 -8.30 -13.40
CA SER A 100 -8.18 -7.76 -12.97
C SER A 100 -8.24 -6.23 -12.87
N GLN A 101 -7.09 -5.55 -12.81
CA GLN A 101 -6.96 -4.10 -12.65
C GLN A 101 -6.61 -3.38 -13.96
N ARG A 102 -6.47 -4.10 -15.08
CA ARG A 102 -6.17 -3.50 -16.40
C ARG A 102 -7.36 -2.74 -16.99
N THR A 103 -8.55 -2.96 -16.45
CA THR A 103 -9.77 -2.23 -16.78
C THR A 103 -10.19 -1.40 -15.57
N PRO A 104 -10.76 -0.19 -15.74
CA PRO A 104 -11.25 0.66 -14.65
C PRO A 104 -12.57 0.13 -14.03
N THR A 105 -12.54 -1.11 -13.54
CA THR A 105 -13.68 -1.77 -12.92
C THR A 105 -13.78 -1.40 -11.44
N TYR A 106 -14.98 -1.01 -11.01
CA TYR A 106 -15.30 -0.66 -9.62
C TYR A 106 -16.62 -1.29 -9.20
N PHE A 107 -16.68 -1.82 -7.98
CA PHE A 107 -17.89 -2.44 -7.43
C PHE A 107 -18.68 -1.42 -6.61
N THR A 108 -19.30 -0.46 -7.29
CA THR A 108 -20.02 0.65 -6.63
C THR A 108 -21.21 0.17 -5.80
N SER A 109 -21.83 -0.96 -6.17
CA SER A 109 -22.88 -1.63 -5.37
C SER A 109 -22.37 -2.13 -4.01
N GLU A 110 -21.06 -2.22 -3.84
CA GLU A 110 -20.36 -2.62 -2.61
C GLU A 110 -19.76 -1.41 -1.88
N ASN A 111 -20.08 -0.17 -2.31
CA ASN A 111 -19.40 1.05 -1.85
C ASN A 111 -17.88 1.00 -2.07
N ALA A 112 -17.45 0.29 -3.13
CA ALA A 112 -16.06 0.21 -3.56
C ALA A 112 -15.79 1.16 -4.74
N ASP A 113 -16.05 2.45 -4.54
CA ASP A 113 -15.90 3.49 -5.56
C ASP A 113 -14.45 3.98 -5.73
N MET A 114 -14.16 4.62 -6.86
CA MET A 114 -12.88 5.30 -7.07
C MET A 114 -12.76 6.56 -6.19
N ALA A 115 -11.53 6.91 -5.80
CA ALA A 115 -11.26 8.15 -5.08
C ALA A 115 -11.68 9.37 -5.91
N THR A 116 -12.05 10.45 -5.22
CA THR A 116 -12.44 11.72 -5.85
C THR A 116 -11.71 12.88 -5.20
N THR A 117 -11.20 13.80 -6.02
CA THR A 117 -10.65 15.07 -5.53
C THR A 117 -10.78 16.17 -6.60
N THR A 118 -10.19 17.34 -6.35
CA THR A 118 -10.14 18.47 -7.29
C THR A 118 -8.71 18.69 -7.80
N PRO A 119 -8.50 19.43 -8.90
CA PRO A 119 -7.16 19.86 -9.28
C PRO A 119 -6.47 20.59 -8.12
N GLY A 120 -5.23 20.22 -7.80
CA GLY A 120 -4.50 20.77 -6.65
C GLY A 120 -4.93 20.24 -5.27
N GLY A 121 -5.91 19.33 -5.21
CA GLY A 121 -6.30 18.64 -3.99
C GLY A 121 -5.39 17.45 -3.68
N SER A 122 -5.69 16.73 -2.60
CA SER A 122 -4.92 15.56 -2.17
C SER A 122 -5.82 14.34 -1.98
N ILE A 123 -5.23 13.15 -2.05
CA ILE A 123 -5.80 11.91 -1.54
C ILE A 123 -4.84 11.28 -0.54
N LYS A 124 -5.35 10.43 0.37
CA LYS A 124 -4.50 9.69 1.29
C LYS A 124 -4.53 8.18 1.01
N LEU A 125 -3.42 7.67 0.51
CA LEU A 125 -3.23 6.26 0.27
C LEU A 125 -2.96 5.53 1.59
N MET A 126 -3.52 4.32 1.68
CA MET A 126 -3.24 3.35 2.75
C MET A 126 -2.74 2.06 2.14
N PHE A 127 -1.60 1.60 2.61
CA PHE A 127 -1.02 0.34 2.17
C PHE A 127 -0.44 -0.40 3.36
N GLY A 128 -0.22 -1.69 3.16
CA GLY A 128 0.50 -2.49 4.14
C GLY A 128 1.10 -3.71 3.48
N GLY A 129 1.84 -4.47 4.28
CA GLY A 129 2.53 -5.64 3.79
C GLY A 129 2.67 -6.72 4.85
N ASN A 130 3.03 -7.91 4.38
CA ASN A 130 3.34 -9.07 5.20
C ASN A 130 4.86 -9.24 5.36
N GLY A 131 5.28 -9.74 6.51
CA GLY A 131 6.59 -10.37 6.76
C GLY A 131 7.82 -9.45 6.79
N HIS A 132 7.86 -8.38 5.99
CA HIS A 132 9.07 -7.57 5.76
C HIS A 132 8.81 -6.05 5.71
N SER A 133 7.65 -5.62 6.20
CA SER A 133 7.32 -4.21 6.43
C SER A 133 7.36 -3.82 7.92
N ARG A 134 7.84 -4.71 8.80
CA ARG A 134 7.66 -4.59 10.26
C ARG A 134 8.89 -4.94 11.08
N GLY A 135 9.35 -3.99 11.90
CA GLY A 135 10.30 -4.21 13.00
C GLY A 135 11.55 -5.02 12.63
N ALA A 136 11.99 -5.90 13.54
CA ALA A 136 13.18 -6.73 13.37
C ALA A 136 13.09 -7.78 12.24
N ASN A 137 11.93 -7.92 11.58
CA ASN A 137 11.73 -8.84 10.46
C ASN A 137 12.02 -8.18 9.09
N VAL A 138 12.26 -6.86 9.07
CA VAL A 138 12.78 -6.17 7.89
C VAL A 138 14.28 -6.40 7.83
N ASP A 139 14.77 -6.96 6.72
CA ASP A 139 16.21 -7.14 6.53
C ASP A 139 16.90 -5.75 6.52
N GLY A 140 17.80 -5.51 7.48
CA GLY A 140 18.41 -4.19 7.70
C GLY A 140 17.46 -3.09 8.23
N GLY A 141 16.24 -3.42 8.65
CA GLY A 141 15.30 -2.48 9.29
C GLY A 141 14.61 -1.48 8.35
N ASN A 142 14.94 -1.45 7.05
CA ASN A 142 14.39 -0.50 6.09
C ASN A 142 13.51 -1.19 5.03
N PRO A 143 12.18 -0.97 5.05
CA PRO A 143 11.26 -1.58 4.10
C PRO A 143 11.37 -1.00 2.69
N GLY A 144 12.20 0.01 2.43
CA GLY A 144 12.38 0.62 1.12
C GLY A 144 11.44 1.81 0.88
N THR A 145 11.08 2.06 -0.37
CA THR A 145 10.29 3.23 -0.78
C THR A 145 9.02 2.82 -1.50
N VAL A 146 8.00 3.67 -1.44
CA VAL A 146 6.80 3.54 -2.26
C VAL A 146 6.72 4.73 -3.20
N ALA A 147 6.21 4.50 -4.40
CA ALA A 147 6.04 5.53 -5.41
C ALA A 147 4.65 5.44 -6.06
N VAL A 148 4.16 6.60 -6.49
CA VAL A 148 2.94 6.73 -7.28
C VAL A 148 3.31 7.26 -8.66
N TYR A 149 2.80 6.60 -9.68
CA TYR A 149 3.05 6.89 -11.08
C TYR A 149 1.76 7.34 -11.78
N TRP A 150 1.87 8.31 -12.67
CA TRP A 150 0.77 8.89 -13.46
C TRP A 150 1.28 9.26 -14.86
N LYS A 151 0.50 8.93 -15.90
CA LYS A 151 0.88 9.17 -17.31
C LYS A 151 0.64 10.61 -17.80
N GLY A 152 0.33 11.53 -16.89
CA GLY A 152 0.22 12.95 -17.23
C GLY A 152 -1.05 13.35 -17.99
N GLY A 153 -2.14 12.57 -17.94
CA GLY A 153 -3.38 13.00 -18.59
C GLY A 153 -4.62 12.18 -18.23
N LYS A 154 -5.77 12.74 -18.60
CA LYS A 154 -7.10 12.14 -18.45
C LYS A 154 -7.27 10.95 -19.39
N GLU A 155 -7.88 9.87 -18.91
CA GLU A 155 -8.05 8.59 -19.64
C GLU A 155 -6.74 7.99 -20.19
N LYS A 156 -5.56 8.46 -19.75
CA LYS A 156 -4.28 7.87 -20.11
C LYS A 156 -3.88 6.84 -19.07
N GLU A 157 -3.50 5.64 -19.51
CA GLU A 157 -3.16 4.52 -18.62
C GLU A 157 -1.69 4.13 -18.71
N ILE A 158 -1.09 3.86 -17.55
CA ILE A 158 0.18 3.14 -17.46
C ILE A 158 -0.13 1.66 -17.67
N GLU A 159 0.35 1.09 -18.77
CA GLU A 159 0.06 -0.29 -19.14
C GLU A 159 1.24 -1.20 -18.80
N ASP A 160 2.46 -0.76 -19.09
CA ASP A 160 3.68 -1.55 -18.99
C ASP A 160 4.56 -1.19 -17.78
N ILE A 161 5.29 -2.17 -17.25
CA ILE A 161 6.28 -2.00 -16.16
C ILE A 161 7.36 -0.97 -16.52
N LYS A 162 7.76 -0.87 -17.79
CA LYS A 162 8.78 0.09 -18.26
C LYS A 162 8.35 1.56 -18.08
N GLU A 163 7.05 1.80 -17.94
CA GLU A 163 6.47 3.12 -17.70
C GLU A 163 6.51 3.52 -16.21
N LEU A 164 6.87 2.60 -15.30
CA LEU A 164 7.17 2.88 -13.90
C LEU A 164 8.58 3.48 -13.78
N ASN A 165 8.73 4.70 -14.29
CA ASN A 165 10.01 5.40 -14.41
C ASN A 165 9.91 6.84 -13.89
N LYS A 166 11.03 7.57 -13.89
CA LYS A 166 11.11 8.94 -13.34
C LYS A 166 10.19 9.94 -14.05
N GLU A 167 9.92 9.76 -15.34
CA GLU A 167 9.08 10.68 -16.12
C GLU A 167 7.61 10.61 -15.66
N ASN A 168 7.12 9.40 -15.39
CA ASN A 168 5.75 9.18 -14.91
C ASN A 168 5.63 9.23 -13.38
N ARG A 169 6.72 9.42 -12.63
CA ARG A 169 6.69 9.37 -11.16
C ARG A 169 6.12 10.69 -10.61
N LEU A 170 4.97 10.61 -9.97
CA LEU A 170 4.31 11.75 -9.34
C LEU A 170 4.85 12.03 -7.93
N LYS A 171 5.00 10.98 -7.11
CA LYS A 171 5.51 11.09 -5.74
C LYS A 171 6.24 9.82 -5.34
N GLU A 172 7.25 9.95 -4.47
CA GLU A 172 7.97 8.85 -3.84
C GLU A 172 8.29 9.24 -2.38
N ILE A 173 8.14 8.29 -1.46
CA ILE A 173 8.46 8.43 -0.04
C ILE A 173 9.05 7.13 0.52
N GLY A 174 9.65 7.17 1.70
CA GLY A 174 9.92 5.96 2.48
C GLY A 174 8.63 5.20 2.80
N PHE A 175 8.68 3.87 2.80
CA PHE A 175 7.48 3.04 2.99
C PHE A 175 6.73 3.36 4.30
N ALA A 176 7.46 3.69 5.37
CA ALA A 176 6.90 4.07 6.68
C ALA A 176 7.01 5.58 6.98
N GLU A 177 7.29 6.42 5.97
CA GLU A 177 7.62 7.84 6.20
C GLU A 177 6.48 8.64 6.82
N GLU A 178 5.23 8.36 6.43
CA GLU A 178 4.03 9.01 7.01
C GLU A 178 3.34 8.12 8.08
N ALA A 179 4.01 7.07 8.55
CA ALA A 179 3.47 6.22 9.60
C ALA A 179 3.67 6.84 11.00
N PHE A 180 2.86 6.41 11.97
CA PHE A 180 2.89 6.95 13.33
C PHE A 180 2.56 5.88 14.39
N VAL A 181 3.06 6.08 15.61
CA VAL A 181 2.74 5.24 16.79
C VAL A 181 1.66 5.90 17.63
N TRP A 182 0.77 5.08 18.21
CA TRP A 182 -0.22 5.54 19.17
C TRP A 182 -0.20 4.74 20.48
N PRO A 183 -0.34 5.39 21.65
CA PRO A 183 -0.23 6.85 21.85
C PRO A 183 1.09 7.41 21.33
N GLU A 184 1.11 8.69 20.94
CA GLU A 184 2.31 9.31 20.34
C GLU A 184 3.52 9.17 21.28
N ASP A 185 4.55 8.46 20.82
CA ASP A 185 5.85 8.43 21.48
C ASP A 185 6.85 9.22 20.65
N LYS A 186 7.22 10.40 21.16
CA LYS A 186 8.16 11.30 20.49
C LYS A 186 9.58 10.74 20.35
N ASN A 187 9.88 9.63 21.04
CA ASN A 187 11.15 8.93 20.95
C ASN A 187 11.17 7.90 19.81
N VAL A 188 10.02 7.54 19.24
CA VAL A 188 9.91 6.63 18.10
C VAL A 188 9.69 7.44 16.83
N LYS A 189 10.72 7.53 15.99
CA LYS A 189 10.69 8.34 14.76
C LYS A 189 10.89 7.53 13.49
N THR A 190 11.37 6.30 13.62
CA THR A 190 11.70 5.43 12.50
C THR A 190 11.32 3.97 12.79
N PRO A 191 11.11 3.13 11.76
CA PRO A 191 10.78 1.71 11.93
C PRO A 191 11.71 0.94 12.87
N ASP A 192 13.03 1.19 12.76
CA ASP A 192 14.07 0.56 13.58
C ASP A 192 14.04 0.98 15.05
N GLN A 193 13.35 2.07 15.40
CA GLN A 193 13.16 2.54 16.78
C GLN A 193 11.92 1.95 17.47
N GLY A 194 11.30 0.94 16.87
CA GLY A 194 10.11 0.30 17.42
C GLY A 194 8.80 0.90 16.93
N MET A 195 8.80 1.53 15.73
CA MET A 195 7.56 1.87 15.04
C MET A 195 6.82 0.57 14.75
N LEU A 196 5.77 0.31 15.53
CA LEU A 196 4.84 -0.77 15.25
C LEU A 196 3.89 -0.25 14.17
N ASP A 197 4.38 -0.18 12.93
CA ASP A 197 3.61 0.30 11.79
C ASP A 197 2.45 -0.64 11.55
N LYS A 198 1.26 -0.18 11.93
CA LYS A 198 0.01 -0.92 11.70
C LYS A 198 -0.87 -0.26 10.64
N GLY A 199 -0.43 0.86 10.09
CA GLY A 199 -0.92 1.46 8.85
C GLY A 199 0.16 2.30 8.21
N ASN A 200 0.52 2.00 6.95
CA ASN A 200 1.42 2.86 6.19
C ASN A 200 0.58 3.75 5.28
N TRP A 201 0.99 5.01 5.22
CA TRP A 201 0.24 6.07 4.58
C TRP A 201 1.12 6.80 3.57
N MET A 202 0.48 7.37 2.57
CA MET A 202 1.11 8.29 1.65
C MET A 202 0.08 9.31 1.19
N THR A 203 0.34 10.58 1.47
CA THR A 203 -0.50 11.67 0.96
C THR A 203 -0.07 11.99 -0.47
N VAL A 204 -0.97 11.94 -1.45
CA VAL A 204 -0.63 12.24 -2.85
C VAL A 204 -1.33 13.53 -3.25
N GLU A 205 -0.54 14.56 -3.52
CA GLU A 205 -1.01 15.84 -4.03
C GLU A 205 -1.23 15.75 -5.54
N MET A 206 -2.41 16.18 -6.00
CA MET A 206 -2.75 16.24 -7.41
C MET A 206 -2.16 17.51 -8.05
N PRO A 207 -1.63 17.46 -9.28
CA PRO A 207 -1.29 18.66 -10.02
C PRO A 207 -2.46 19.64 -10.15
N LYS A 208 -2.16 20.95 -10.14
CA LYS A 208 -3.17 22.02 -10.13
C LYS A 208 -3.88 22.20 -11.47
N ASP A 209 -3.27 21.72 -12.53
CA ASP A 209 -3.68 21.84 -13.93
C ASP A 209 -4.29 20.54 -14.48
N MET A 210 -4.62 19.57 -13.60
CA MET A 210 -5.29 18.35 -14.04
C MET A 210 -6.64 18.65 -14.71
N GLU A 211 -6.86 18.01 -15.85
CA GLU A 211 -8.16 18.00 -16.51
C GLU A 211 -9.22 17.32 -15.64
N LYS A 212 -10.48 17.73 -15.77
CA LYS A 212 -11.61 17.03 -15.13
C LYS A 212 -11.83 15.68 -15.80
N GLY A 213 -12.00 14.63 -15.01
CA GLY A 213 -12.26 13.27 -15.46
C GLY A 213 -11.45 12.22 -14.71
N ARG A 214 -11.41 11.00 -15.25
CA ARG A 214 -10.70 9.87 -14.63
C ARG A 214 -9.22 9.90 -15.00
N HIS A 215 -8.37 9.77 -13.99
CA HIS A 215 -6.93 9.64 -14.14
C HIS A 215 -6.48 8.34 -13.50
N MET A 216 -5.73 7.54 -14.26
CA MET A 216 -5.17 6.27 -13.79
C MET A 216 -3.82 6.50 -13.12
N PHE A 217 -3.61 5.84 -12.00
CA PHE A 217 -2.39 5.85 -11.21
C PHE A 217 -1.93 4.42 -10.92
N VAL A 218 -0.61 4.27 -10.73
CA VAL A 218 -0.01 3.03 -10.22
C VAL A 218 0.73 3.34 -8.95
N TRP A 219 0.31 2.71 -7.85
CA TRP A 219 1.13 2.64 -6.65
C TRP A 219 2.09 1.46 -6.80
N ALA A 220 3.36 1.65 -6.45
CA ALA A 220 4.34 0.57 -6.43
C ALA A 220 5.23 0.63 -5.19
N TRP A 221 5.50 -0.54 -4.62
CA TRP A 221 6.53 -0.73 -3.60
C TRP A 221 7.84 -1.11 -4.27
N GLU A 222 8.89 -0.32 -4.02
CA GLU A 222 10.23 -0.56 -4.49
C GLU A 222 11.09 -1.20 -3.39
N TYR A 223 11.69 -2.34 -3.74
CA TYR A 223 12.65 -3.05 -2.91
C TYR A 223 13.93 -3.27 -3.71
N GLY A 224 15.08 -2.90 -3.15
CA GLY A 224 16.37 -2.98 -3.86
C GLY A 224 16.47 -2.05 -5.09
N GLY A 225 15.75 -0.92 -5.08
CA GLY A 225 15.79 0.10 -6.14
C GLY A 225 15.02 -0.24 -7.41
N LYS A 226 14.09 -1.20 -7.35
CA LYS A 226 13.20 -1.56 -8.46
C LYS A 226 11.77 -1.80 -7.96
N PRO A 227 10.73 -1.46 -8.76
CA PRO A 227 9.36 -1.86 -8.46
C PRO A 227 9.24 -3.37 -8.30
N ARG A 228 8.74 -3.80 -7.15
CA ARG A 228 8.53 -5.22 -6.83
C ARG A 228 7.04 -5.57 -6.80
N TRP A 229 6.24 -4.72 -6.19
CA TRP A 229 4.81 -4.89 -6.05
C TRP A 229 4.08 -3.67 -6.58
N SER A 230 2.93 -3.86 -7.21
CA SER A 230 2.11 -2.72 -7.61
C SER A 230 0.62 -2.95 -7.44
N THR A 231 -0.12 -1.85 -7.45
CA THR A 231 -1.57 -1.80 -7.42
C THR A 231 -2.05 -0.63 -8.25
N CYS A 232 -3.01 -0.86 -9.13
CA CYS A 232 -3.55 0.16 -10.02
C CYS A 232 -4.88 0.71 -9.51
N PHE A 233 -5.04 2.03 -9.63
CA PHE A 233 -6.22 2.74 -9.16
C PHE A 233 -6.51 3.95 -10.04
N ASP A 234 -7.72 4.48 -9.90
CA ASP A 234 -8.14 5.72 -10.54
C ASP A 234 -8.49 6.77 -9.49
N VAL A 235 -8.35 8.02 -9.90
CA VAL A 235 -8.87 9.19 -9.19
C VAL A 235 -9.75 9.97 -10.15
N MET A 236 -10.96 10.29 -9.71
CA MET A 236 -11.87 11.20 -10.41
C MET A 236 -11.54 12.64 -10.01
N ILE A 237 -11.13 13.46 -10.98
CA ILE A 237 -10.90 14.90 -10.83
C ILE A 237 -12.19 15.65 -11.18
N LYS A 238 -12.75 16.38 -10.21
CA LYS A 238 -14.02 17.13 -10.33
C LYS A 238 -13.85 18.62 -10.62
#